data_AF-A0A8D8AZS3-F1
#
_entry.id   AF-A0A8D8AZS3-F1
#
_cell.length_a   1.000
_cell.length_b   1.000
_cell.length_c   1.000
_cell.angle_alpha   90.00
_cell.angle_beta   90.00
_cell.angle_gamma   90.00
#
_symmetry.space_group_name_H-M   'P 1'
#
loop_
_entity.id
_entity.type
_entity.pdbx_description
1 polymer ?
#
loop_
_entity_poly.entity_id
_entity_poly.type
_entity_poly.pdbx_seq_one_letter_code
_entity_poly.pdbx_strand_id
1 'polypeptide(L)'
;QLFNGKFFYCTDDSKHTSEECKGSFFVYDGPDQLPRRETREWKTQSFHYDNVATAMLTLFAVQTGEGWPQVLQNSMAATYEDKGPIQNFRIEMSIFYIVYFIVFPFFFVNIFVALIIITFQEQGEAELQDGEIDKNQKSCIDFTIGARPLERYMPNKRNSFKYKVWRIVVSTPFEYFIMMLIVFNTLLLMMKVFGNIELEPESAITRHNNFRSFVQGLMLLFRCATGESWPNIMLACLKGRPCDPRANKTNETCGSTLAYAYFVSFIFFCSFLMLNLFVAVIMDNFDYLTRDS
;
A
#
# COMPACT_ATOMS: atom_id res chain seq x y z
N GLN A 1 20.66 -7.37 10.47
CA GLN A 1 22.09 -7.61 10.78
C GLN A 1 22.99 -6.57 10.11
N LEU A 2 22.93 -6.38 8.78
CA LEU A 2 23.80 -5.42 8.07
C LEU A 2 23.67 -3.96 8.55
N PHE A 3 22.43 -3.53 8.82
CA PHE A 3 22.07 -2.12 9.02
C PHE A 3 21.53 -1.78 10.42
N ASN A 4 21.50 -2.74 11.34
CA ASN A 4 20.95 -2.55 12.68
C ASN A 4 21.71 -1.45 13.43
N GLY A 5 21.01 -0.43 13.92
CA GLY A 5 21.57 0.67 14.70
C GLY A 5 22.43 1.66 13.90
N LYS A 6 22.35 1.65 12.55
CA LYS A 6 23.21 2.48 11.68
C LYS A 6 22.47 3.60 10.93
N PHE A 7 21.17 3.74 11.18
CA PHE A 7 20.28 4.66 10.47
C PHE A 7 19.96 5.91 11.29
N PHE A 8 20.83 6.25 12.24
CA PHE A 8 20.74 7.50 12.98
C PHE A 8 21.40 8.64 12.21
N TYR A 9 20.90 9.85 12.39
CA TYR A 9 21.49 11.08 11.85
C TYR A 9 21.20 12.26 12.79
N CYS A 10 22.04 13.29 12.70
CA CYS A 10 21.77 14.58 13.32
C CYS A 10 21.06 15.49 12.32
N THR A 11 20.16 16.36 12.75
CA THR A 11 19.58 17.40 11.86
C THR A 11 20.62 18.40 11.32
N ASP A 12 21.81 18.44 11.92
CA ASP A 12 22.99 19.16 11.43
C ASP A 12 24.00 18.15 10.87
N ASP A 13 24.20 18.18 9.54
CA ASP A 13 25.08 17.25 8.81
C ASP A 13 26.55 17.30 9.26
N SER A 14 26.96 18.35 9.98
CA SER A 14 28.32 18.47 10.51
C SER A 14 28.60 17.61 11.74
N LYS A 15 27.56 17.01 12.36
CA LYS A 15 27.67 16.22 13.61
C LYS A 15 27.36 14.75 13.36
N HIS A 16 28.21 13.87 13.86
CA HIS A 16 28.12 12.43 13.58
C HIS A 16 27.82 11.57 14.81
N THR A 17 27.67 12.17 15.99
CA THR A 17 27.35 11.44 17.23
C THR A 17 26.22 12.12 18.00
N SER A 18 25.46 11.33 18.77
CA SER A 18 24.39 11.84 19.63
C SER A 18 24.90 12.86 20.67
N GLU A 19 26.14 12.69 21.15
CA GLU A 19 26.75 13.60 22.12
C GLU A 19 27.04 14.99 21.53
N GLU A 20 27.48 15.04 20.27
CA GLU A 20 27.77 16.28 19.55
C GLU A 20 26.50 16.95 18.98
N CYS A 21 25.43 16.18 18.75
CA CYS A 21 24.17 16.66 18.20
C CYS A 21 23.31 17.38 19.26
N LYS A 22 23.88 18.45 19.84
CA LYS A 22 23.24 19.26 20.88
C LYS A 22 23.34 20.76 20.56
N GLY A 23 22.42 21.55 21.14
CA GLY A 23 22.35 23.00 20.94
C GLY A 23 21.60 23.37 19.65
N SER A 24 22.02 24.46 19.01
CA SER A 24 21.35 24.99 17.81
C SER A 24 22.32 25.14 16.65
N PHE A 25 21.76 25.12 15.43
CA PHE A 25 22.47 25.38 14.18
C PHE A 25 21.64 26.32 13.29
N PHE A 26 22.23 26.78 12.20
CA PHE A 26 21.59 27.69 11.26
C PHE A 26 21.21 26.95 9.98
N VAL A 27 19.95 27.07 9.58
CA VAL A 27 19.43 26.56 8.30
C VAL A 27 19.35 27.72 7.32
N TYR A 28 19.84 27.49 6.11
CA TYR A 28 19.90 28.47 5.02
C TYR A 28 18.96 28.00 3.91
N ASP A 29 17.73 28.55 3.86
CA ASP A 29 16.71 28.16 2.87
C ASP A 29 16.96 28.76 1.47
N GLY A 30 17.84 29.76 1.37
CA GLY A 30 18.22 30.38 0.10
C GLY A 30 19.29 31.47 0.27
N PRO A 31 19.92 31.91 -0.82
CA PRO A 31 21.05 32.86 -0.77
C PRO A 31 20.66 34.24 -0.21
N ASP A 32 19.40 34.66 -0.39
CA ASP A 32 18.92 36.00 0.01
C ASP A 32 18.02 35.98 1.27
N GLN A 33 17.87 34.82 1.93
CA GLN A 33 17.06 34.70 3.14
C GLN A 33 17.94 34.67 4.39
N LEU A 34 17.49 35.35 5.46
CA LEU A 34 18.18 35.29 6.75
C LEU A 34 18.17 33.86 7.29
N PRO A 35 19.29 33.35 7.82
CA PRO A 35 19.35 32.00 8.35
C PRO A 35 18.40 31.84 9.53
N ARG A 36 17.63 30.75 9.53
CA ARG A 36 16.77 30.38 10.66
C ARG A 36 17.55 29.55 11.65
N ARG A 37 17.39 29.87 12.94
CA ARG A 37 17.99 29.07 14.02
C ARG A 37 17.09 27.89 14.33
N GLU A 38 17.63 26.68 14.19
CA GLU A 38 16.94 25.44 14.55
C GLU A 38 17.72 24.67 15.63
N THR A 39 17.02 23.80 16.35
CA THR A 39 17.61 22.94 17.38
C THR A 39 18.16 21.67 16.75
N ARG A 40 19.36 21.24 17.17
CA ARG A 40 19.92 19.95 16.76
C ARG A 40 19.13 18.81 17.41
N GLU A 41 18.72 17.86 16.61
CA GLU A 41 17.99 16.69 17.07
C GLU A 41 18.64 15.42 16.49
N TRP A 42 18.92 14.46 17.35
CA TRP A 42 19.39 13.13 16.94
C TRP A 42 18.19 12.25 16.61
N LYS A 43 18.05 11.88 15.33
CA LYS A 43 16.87 11.19 14.80
C LYS A 43 17.25 9.89 14.11
N THR A 44 16.29 8.98 14.03
CA THR A 44 16.35 7.81 13.14
C THR A 44 15.74 8.16 11.80
N GLN A 45 16.29 7.61 10.72
CA GLN A 45 15.65 7.62 9.40
C GLN A 45 14.27 6.96 9.49
N SER A 46 13.28 7.47 8.73
CA SER A 46 11.90 6.96 8.80
C SER A 46 11.77 5.52 8.31
N PHE A 47 12.63 5.11 7.38
CA PHE A 47 12.79 3.74 6.92
C PHE A 47 14.17 3.25 7.36
N HIS A 48 14.20 2.20 8.18
CA HIS A 48 15.39 1.69 8.85
C HIS A 48 15.23 0.18 9.16
N TYR A 49 16.28 -0.44 9.71
CA TYR A 49 16.42 -1.90 9.81
C TYR A 49 16.70 -2.40 11.24
N ASP A 50 16.25 -1.66 12.26
CA ASP A 50 16.59 -1.96 13.66
C ASP A 50 15.81 -3.14 14.23
N ASN A 51 14.62 -3.42 13.68
CA ASN A 51 13.85 -4.61 14.01
C ASN A 51 13.17 -5.20 12.77
N VAL A 52 12.69 -6.43 12.88
CA VAL A 52 12.11 -7.17 11.75
C VAL A 52 10.90 -6.45 11.16
N ALA A 53 10.02 -5.88 11.99
CA ALA A 53 8.81 -5.22 11.49
C ALA A 53 9.11 -3.95 10.68
N THR A 54 10.04 -3.10 11.17
CA THR A 54 10.50 -1.89 10.46
C THR A 54 11.31 -2.22 9.21
N ALA A 55 12.11 -3.29 9.26
CA ALA A 55 12.80 -3.81 8.09
C ALA A 55 11.81 -4.31 7.03
N MET A 56 10.76 -5.04 7.43
CA MET A 56 9.70 -5.49 6.51
C MET A 56 8.96 -4.31 5.88
N LEU A 57 8.63 -3.28 6.67
CA LEU A 57 8.01 -2.06 6.13
C LEU A 57 8.92 -1.35 5.13
N THR A 58 10.21 -1.24 5.43
CA THR A 58 11.20 -0.63 4.53
C THR A 58 11.34 -1.42 3.24
N LEU A 59 11.46 -2.74 3.31
CA LEU A 59 11.53 -3.61 2.14
C LEU A 59 10.24 -3.63 1.33
N PHE A 60 9.09 -3.50 1.99
CA PHE A 60 7.80 -3.33 1.31
C PHE A 60 7.77 -2.03 0.50
N ALA A 61 8.17 -0.89 1.08
CA ALA A 61 8.28 0.37 0.35
C ALA A 61 9.24 0.26 -0.86
N VAL A 62 10.42 -0.32 -0.66
CA VAL A 62 11.40 -0.59 -1.73
C VAL A 62 10.80 -1.47 -2.83
N GLN A 63 10.07 -2.53 -2.47
CA GLN A 63 9.42 -3.44 -3.42
C GLN A 63 8.34 -2.76 -4.25
N THR A 64 7.62 -1.79 -3.67
CA THR A 64 6.65 -0.98 -4.42
C THR A 64 7.29 0.01 -5.38
N GLY A 65 8.62 0.14 -5.39
CA GLY A 65 9.36 1.03 -6.30
C GLY A 65 9.37 2.49 -5.84
N GLU A 66 8.96 2.79 -4.61
CA GLU A 66 8.74 4.15 -4.12
C GLU A 66 9.67 4.48 -2.94
N GLY A 67 10.36 5.62 -3.02
CA GLY A 67 11.32 6.05 -2.00
C GLY A 67 12.60 5.20 -1.88
N TRP A 68 12.74 4.15 -2.70
CA TRP A 68 13.91 3.26 -2.69
C TRP A 68 15.25 3.96 -2.93
N PRO A 69 15.37 5.03 -3.76
CA PRO A 69 16.67 5.69 -3.94
C PRO A 69 17.15 6.34 -2.64
N GLN A 70 16.23 6.88 -1.83
CA GLN A 70 16.58 7.47 -0.53
C GLN A 70 17.01 6.40 0.47
N VAL A 71 16.30 5.26 0.52
CA VAL A 71 16.68 4.13 1.38
C VAL A 71 18.05 3.59 0.98
N LEU A 72 18.30 3.45 -0.33
CA LEU A 72 19.60 3.06 -0.86
C LEU A 72 20.70 4.05 -0.47
N GLN A 73 20.48 5.36 -0.65
CA GLN A 73 21.46 6.39 -0.29
C GLN A 73 21.77 6.36 1.21
N ASN A 74 20.75 6.29 2.05
CA ASN A 74 20.90 6.16 3.50
C ASN A 74 21.71 4.90 3.87
N SER A 75 21.51 3.80 3.15
CA SER A 75 22.25 2.55 3.35
C SER A 75 23.71 2.63 2.95
N MET A 76 24.02 3.33 1.84
CA MET A 76 25.41 3.56 1.41
C MET A 76 26.13 4.55 2.32
N ALA A 77 25.39 5.47 2.95
CA ALA A 77 25.92 6.43 3.89
C ALA A 77 26.03 5.86 5.33
N ALA A 78 25.41 4.71 5.61
CA ALA A 78 25.42 4.08 6.93
C ALA A 78 26.84 3.69 7.37
N THR A 79 27.22 4.12 8.58
CA THR A 79 28.58 3.93 9.09
C THR A 79 28.66 2.79 10.12
N TYR A 80 28.89 3.14 11.38
CA TYR A 80 28.94 2.22 12.51
C TYR A 80 27.66 2.36 13.34
N GLU A 81 27.47 1.43 14.27
CA GLU A 81 26.36 1.49 15.22
C GLU A 81 26.42 2.81 16.02
N ASP A 82 25.27 3.45 16.20
CA ASP A 82 25.07 4.71 16.91
C ASP A 82 25.86 5.92 16.34
N LYS A 83 26.30 5.84 15.08
CA LYS A 83 26.97 6.94 14.37
C LYS A 83 26.15 7.44 13.19
N GLY A 84 26.35 8.72 12.91
CA GLY A 84 25.69 9.44 11.82
C GLY A 84 26.20 8.99 10.45
N PRO A 85 25.48 9.37 9.38
CA PRO A 85 25.86 9.00 8.03
C PRO A 85 27.14 9.72 7.59
N ILE A 86 27.91 9.07 6.70
CA ILE A 86 29.00 9.69 5.94
C ILE A 86 28.76 9.36 4.47
N GLN A 87 28.64 10.38 3.63
CA GLN A 87 28.33 10.20 2.21
C GLN A 87 29.34 9.28 1.52
N ASN A 88 28.85 8.30 0.77
CA ASN A 88 29.65 7.33 0.01
C ASN A 88 30.60 6.47 0.87
N PHE A 89 30.32 6.27 2.16
CA PHE A 89 31.17 5.46 3.05
C PHE A 89 31.19 3.97 2.69
N ARG A 90 30.05 3.40 2.31
CA ARG A 90 29.84 1.98 2.05
C ARG A 90 29.03 1.74 0.77
N ILE A 91 29.57 2.18 -0.37
CA ILE A 91 28.89 2.08 -1.67
C ILE A 91 28.56 0.63 -2.08
N GLU A 92 29.32 -0.34 -1.57
CA GLU A 92 29.08 -1.77 -1.79
C GLU A 92 27.71 -2.25 -1.27
N MET A 93 27.10 -1.52 -0.33
CA MET A 93 25.75 -1.82 0.16
C MET A 93 24.68 -1.65 -0.93
N SER A 94 24.99 -0.97 -2.03
CA SER A 94 24.10 -0.90 -3.21
C SER A 94 23.80 -2.27 -3.82
N ILE A 95 24.75 -3.21 -3.72
CA ILE A 95 24.60 -4.58 -4.25
C ILE A 95 23.41 -5.28 -3.59
N PHE A 96 23.15 -5.05 -2.31
CA PHE A 96 22.00 -5.61 -1.61
C PHE A 96 20.68 -5.26 -2.31
N TYR A 97 20.49 -3.99 -2.68
CA TYR A 97 19.27 -3.53 -3.34
C TYR A 97 19.18 -4.00 -4.79
N ILE A 98 20.31 -4.04 -5.52
CA ILE A 98 20.35 -4.59 -6.89
C ILE A 98 19.94 -6.06 -6.87
N VAL A 99 20.52 -6.85 -5.97
CA VAL A 99 20.17 -8.28 -5.81
C VAL A 99 18.72 -8.42 -5.40
N TYR A 100 18.22 -7.58 -4.48
CA TYR A 100 16.82 -7.60 -4.06
C TYR A 100 15.87 -7.34 -5.24
N PHE A 101 16.13 -6.32 -6.07
CA PHE A 101 15.29 -5.98 -7.22
C PHE A 101 15.35 -6.99 -8.37
N ILE A 102 16.42 -7.79 -8.48
CA ILE A 102 16.53 -8.81 -9.52
C ILE A 102 15.95 -10.14 -9.01
N VAL A 103 16.44 -10.60 -7.86
CA VAL A 103 16.14 -11.95 -7.35
C VAL A 103 14.72 -12.04 -6.83
N PHE A 104 14.23 -11.03 -6.11
CA PHE A 104 12.92 -11.11 -5.49
C PHE A 104 11.79 -11.13 -6.55
N PRO A 105 11.72 -10.22 -7.53
CA PRO A 105 10.73 -10.34 -8.61
C PRO A 105 10.89 -11.63 -9.43
N PHE A 106 12.12 -12.06 -9.72
CA PHE A 106 12.36 -13.32 -10.45
C PHE A 106 11.80 -14.54 -9.71
N PHE A 107 12.00 -14.62 -8.39
CA PHE A 107 11.44 -15.69 -7.56
C PHE A 107 9.91 -15.69 -7.59
N PHE A 108 9.27 -14.52 -7.48
CA PHE A 108 7.81 -14.41 -7.54
C PHE A 108 7.25 -14.76 -8.92
N VAL A 109 7.91 -14.34 -10.01
CA VAL A 109 7.52 -14.72 -11.37
C VAL A 109 7.63 -16.24 -11.54
N ASN A 110 8.68 -16.87 -11.04
CA ASN A 110 8.83 -18.32 -11.14
C ASN A 110 7.76 -19.08 -10.33
N ILE A 111 7.44 -18.62 -9.12
CA ILE A 111 6.32 -19.20 -8.35
C ILE A 111 5.01 -19.04 -9.12
N PHE A 112 4.75 -17.85 -9.67
CA PHE A 112 3.53 -17.58 -10.42
C PHE A 112 3.41 -18.44 -11.68
N VAL A 113 4.48 -18.55 -12.46
CA VAL A 113 4.55 -19.41 -13.65
C VAL A 113 4.38 -20.88 -13.27
N ALA A 114 5.04 -21.34 -12.19
CA ALA A 114 4.89 -22.72 -11.72
C ALA A 114 3.45 -23.02 -11.30
N LEU A 115 2.79 -22.12 -10.57
CA LEU A 115 1.39 -22.26 -10.20
C LEU A 115 0.50 -22.34 -11.44
N ILE A 116 0.72 -21.47 -12.43
CA ILE A 116 -0.01 -21.52 -13.71
C ILE A 116 0.19 -22.87 -14.41
N ILE A 117 1.43 -23.35 -14.54
CA ILE A 117 1.73 -24.64 -15.19
C ILE A 117 1.04 -25.79 -14.45
N ILE A 118 1.11 -25.83 -13.12
CA ILE A 118 0.43 -26.86 -12.32
C ILE A 118 -1.07 -26.81 -12.58
N THR A 119 -1.69 -25.62 -12.56
CA THR A 119 -3.12 -25.49 -12.83
C THR A 119 -3.51 -25.92 -14.24
N PHE A 120 -2.68 -25.63 -15.26
CA PHE A 120 -2.92 -26.08 -16.63
C PHE A 120 -2.70 -27.58 -16.81
N GLN A 121 -1.70 -28.15 -16.14
CA GLN A 121 -1.46 -29.60 -16.14
C GLN A 121 -2.61 -30.33 -15.47
N GLU A 122 -3.07 -29.88 -14.30
CA GLU A 122 -4.23 -30.46 -13.61
C GLU A 122 -5.49 -30.37 -14.49
N GLN A 123 -5.73 -29.23 -15.15
CA GLN A 123 -6.86 -29.08 -16.09
C GLN A 123 -6.72 -29.97 -17.32
N GLY A 124 -5.51 -30.06 -17.91
CA GLY A 124 -5.24 -30.88 -19.09
C GLY A 124 -5.29 -32.38 -18.83
N GLU A 125 -4.77 -32.85 -17.69
CA GLU A 125 -4.87 -34.25 -17.27
C GLU A 125 -6.32 -34.64 -16.98
N ALA A 126 -7.10 -33.74 -16.37
CA ALA A 126 -8.53 -33.95 -16.15
C ALA A 126 -9.35 -34.02 -17.46
N GLU A 127 -8.92 -33.30 -18.52
CA GLU A 127 -9.49 -33.38 -19.86
C GLU A 127 -9.10 -34.68 -20.59
N LEU A 128 -7.82 -35.07 -20.53
CA LEU A 128 -7.31 -36.31 -21.16
C LEU A 128 -7.93 -37.58 -20.58
N GLN A 129 -8.32 -37.57 -19.30
CA GLN A 129 -8.94 -38.72 -18.65
C GLN A 129 -10.34 -39.07 -19.20
N ASP A 130 -10.99 -38.14 -19.93
CA ASP A 130 -12.35 -38.36 -20.46
C ASP A 130 -12.40 -38.99 -21.85
N GLY A 131 -11.25 -39.15 -22.52
CA GLY A 131 -10.92 -40.09 -23.61
C GLY A 131 -11.72 -40.06 -24.92
N GLU A 132 -13.02 -39.75 -24.88
CA GLU A 132 -13.96 -39.82 -26.00
C GLU A 132 -14.95 -38.63 -26.02
N ILE A 133 -15.02 -37.86 -24.93
CA ILE A 133 -16.00 -36.77 -24.73
C ILE A 133 -15.24 -35.43 -24.65
N ASP A 134 -15.64 -34.46 -25.47
CA ASP A 134 -15.09 -33.10 -25.44
C ASP A 134 -15.39 -32.40 -24.10
N LYS A 135 -14.52 -31.46 -23.67
CA LYS A 135 -14.65 -30.71 -22.42
C LYS A 135 -16.04 -30.07 -22.26
N ASN A 136 -16.59 -29.52 -23.36
CA ASN A 136 -17.91 -28.91 -23.34
C ASN A 136 -19.04 -29.94 -23.15
N GLN A 137 -18.87 -31.13 -23.71
CA GLN A 137 -19.83 -32.24 -23.56
C GLN A 137 -19.81 -32.81 -22.14
N LYS A 138 -18.61 -33.05 -21.58
CA LYS A 138 -18.46 -33.51 -20.19
C LYS A 138 -19.07 -32.52 -19.22
N SER A 139 -18.75 -31.22 -19.36
CA SER A 139 -19.30 -30.18 -18.49
C SER A 139 -20.83 -30.11 -18.55
N CYS A 140 -21.44 -30.40 -19.70
CA CYS A 140 -22.89 -30.46 -19.85
C CYS A 140 -23.48 -31.71 -19.17
N ILE A 141 -22.83 -32.87 -19.31
CA ILE A 141 -23.24 -34.13 -18.66
C ILE A 141 -23.12 -34.02 -17.13
N ASP A 142 -21.98 -33.54 -16.63
CA ASP A 142 -21.73 -33.35 -15.19
C ASP A 142 -22.68 -32.32 -14.58
N PHE A 143 -22.95 -31.22 -15.28
CA PHE A 143 -23.98 -30.29 -14.87
C PHE A 143 -25.35 -30.98 -14.81
N THR A 144 -25.72 -31.78 -15.81
CA THR A 144 -27.03 -32.44 -15.85
C THR A 144 -27.19 -33.48 -14.73
N ILE A 145 -26.13 -34.23 -14.40
CA ILE A 145 -26.13 -35.26 -13.35
C ILE A 145 -26.02 -34.62 -11.95
N GLY A 146 -25.18 -33.59 -11.80
CA GLY A 146 -24.84 -32.95 -10.53
C GLY A 146 -25.72 -31.76 -10.16
N ALA A 147 -26.51 -31.24 -11.10
CA ALA A 147 -27.39 -30.10 -10.85
C ALA A 147 -28.39 -30.42 -9.75
N ARG A 148 -28.18 -29.78 -8.61
CA ARG A 148 -29.19 -29.67 -7.56
C ARG A 148 -29.89 -28.33 -7.70
N PRO A 149 -31.20 -28.26 -7.42
CA PRO A 149 -31.90 -27.00 -7.45
C PRO A 149 -31.25 -26.03 -6.46
N LEU A 150 -30.91 -24.82 -6.94
CA LEU A 150 -30.46 -23.74 -6.07
C LEU A 150 -31.59 -23.38 -5.12
N GLU A 151 -31.40 -23.63 -3.83
CA GLU A 151 -32.37 -23.30 -2.80
C GLU A 151 -32.39 -21.79 -2.56
N ARG A 152 -33.22 -21.08 -3.34
CA ARG A 152 -33.46 -19.65 -3.13
C ARG A 152 -34.65 -19.49 -2.20
N TYR A 153 -34.39 -19.05 -0.98
CA TYR A 153 -35.45 -18.75 -0.02
C TYR A 153 -36.27 -17.54 -0.49
N MET A 154 -37.36 -17.78 -1.21
CA MET A 154 -38.28 -16.76 -1.70
C MET A 154 -39.56 -16.74 -0.84
N PRO A 155 -40.00 -15.59 -0.33
CA PRO A 155 -41.26 -15.49 0.39
C PRO A 155 -42.47 -15.85 -0.50
N ASN A 156 -43.31 -16.80 -0.05
CA ASN A 156 -44.43 -17.34 -0.82
C ASN A 156 -45.48 -16.29 -1.27
N LYS A 157 -45.70 -15.24 -0.47
CA LYS A 157 -46.74 -14.23 -0.73
C LYS A 157 -46.17 -13.01 -1.44
N ARG A 158 -46.37 -12.90 -2.75
CA ARG A 158 -45.86 -11.79 -3.59
C ARG A 158 -46.36 -10.39 -3.18
N ASN A 159 -47.58 -10.29 -2.65
CA ASN A 159 -48.14 -9.03 -2.13
C ASN A 159 -47.72 -8.72 -0.68
N SER A 160 -46.96 -9.61 -0.03
CA SER A 160 -46.47 -9.36 1.32
C SER A 160 -45.32 -8.36 1.32
N PHE A 161 -45.26 -7.54 2.37
CA PHE A 161 -44.10 -6.71 2.67
C PHE A 161 -42.79 -7.52 2.67
N LYS A 162 -42.82 -8.77 3.15
CA LYS A 162 -41.65 -9.68 3.14
C LYS A 162 -41.08 -9.89 1.74
N TYR A 163 -41.93 -10.06 0.72
CA TYR A 163 -41.49 -10.24 -0.67
C TYR A 163 -40.91 -8.96 -1.25
N LYS A 164 -41.46 -7.78 -0.89
CA LYS A 164 -40.92 -6.49 -1.31
C LYS A 164 -39.51 -6.25 -0.74
N VAL A 165 -39.30 -6.54 0.54
CA VAL A 165 -37.97 -6.44 1.19
C VAL A 165 -36.99 -7.43 0.57
N TRP A 166 -37.37 -8.70 0.42
CA TRP A 166 -36.53 -9.72 -0.21
C TRP A 166 -36.08 -9.30 -1.62
N ARG A 167 -36.98 -8.73 -2.42
CA ARG A 167 -36.68 -8.25 -3.77
C ARG A 167 -35.63 -7.14 -3.76
N ILE A 168 -35.66 -6.25 -2.77
CA ILE A 168 -34.66 -5.16 -2.63
C ILE A 168 -33.31 -5.75 -2.24
N VAL A 169 -33.27 -6.59 -1.20
CA VAL A 169 -32.02 -7.14 -0.65
C VAL A 169 -31.26 -7.99 -1.67
N VAL A 170 -31.95 -8.71 -2.54
CA VAL A 170 -31.34 -9.59 -3.55
C VAL A 170 -31.03 -8.86 -4.88
N SER A 171 -31.30 -7.55 -4.95
CA SER A 171 -31.08 -6.78 -6.19
C SER A 171 -29.64 -6.30 -6.32
N THR A 172 -29.09 -6.32 -7.55
CA THR A 172 -27.73 -5.81 -7.85
C THR A 172 -27.52 -4.35 -7.43
N PRO A 173 -28.51 -3.42 -7.57
CA PRO A 173 -28.37 -2.07 -7.04
C PRO A 173 -28.15 -2.01 -5.51
N PHE A 174 -28.72 -2.96 -4.76
CA PHE A 174 -28.50 -3.07 -3.31
C PHE A 174 -27.09 -3.55 -2.97
N GLU A 175 -26.51 -4.46 -3.77
CA GLU A 175 -25.11 -4.88 -3.63
C GLU A 175 -24.14 -3.70 -3.86
N TYR A 176 -24.32 -2.94 -4.95
CA TYR A 176 -23.55 -1.71 -5.19
C TYR A 176 -23.74 -0.67 -4.08
N PHE A 177 -24.94 -0.55 -3.54
CA PHE A 177 -25.23 0.34 -2.41
C PHE A 177 -24.44 -0.05 -1.15
N ILE A 178 -24.40 -1.34 -0.78
CA ILE A 178 -23.59 -1.82 0.35
C ILE A 178 -22.10 -1.60 0.11
N MET A 179 -21.59 -1.91 -1.09
CA MET A 179 -20.19 -1.68 -1.45
C MET A 179 -19.83 -0.19 -1.33
N MET A 180 -20.70 0.70 -1.83
CA MET A 180 -20.54 2.15 -1.66
C MET A 180 -20.54 2.56 -0.18
N LEU A 181 -21.42 1.99 0.67
CA LEU A 181 -21.43 2.29 2.11
C LEU A 181 -20.11 1.87 2.80
N ILE A 182 -19.51 0.76 2.41
CA ILE A 182 -18.21 0.32 2.93
C ILE A 182 -17.12 1.32 2.53
N VAL A 183 -17.09 1.74 1.25
CA VAL A 183 -16.14 2.76 0.76
C VAL A 183 -16.36 4.10 1.48
N PHE A 184 -17.60 4.54 1.67
CA PHE A 184 -17.91 5.75 2.42
C PHE A 184 -17.48 5.63 3.89
N ASN A 185 -17.74 4.50 4.55
CA ASN A 185 -17.37 4.31 5.96
C ASN A 185 -15.85 4.38 6.16
N THR A 186 -15.09 3.71 5.28
CA THR A 186 -13.62 3.72 5.33
C THR A 186 -13.08 5.13 5.05
N LEU A 187 -13.61 5.85 4.05
CA LEU A 187 -13.22 7.23 3.76
C LEU A 187 -13.56 8.18 4.91
N LEU A 188 -14.77 8.10 5.48
CA LEU A 188 -15.17 8.93 6.61
C LEU A 188 -14.33 8.67 7.85
N LEU A 189 -13.95 7.42 8.10
CA LEU A 189 -13.02 7.08 9.17
C LEU A 189 -11.67 7.78 8.96
N MET A 190 -11.15 7.80 7.72
CA MET A 190 -9.89 8.49 7.42
C MET A 190 -9.99 10.00 7.58
N MET A 191 -11.08 10.60 7.11
CA MET A 191 -11.33 12.03 7.33
C MET A 191 -11.39 12.36 8.81
N LYS A 192 -12.00 11.49 9.62
CA LYS A 192 -12.07 11.67 11.08
C LYS A 192 -10.70 11.58 11.76
N VAL A 193 -9.84 10.66 11.32
CA VAL A 193 -8.54 10.41 11.94
C VAL A 193 -7.47 11.40 11.45
N PHE A 194 -7.44 11.71 10.15
CA PHE A 194 -6.37 12.49 9.50
C PHE A 194 -6.81 13.86 8.99
N GLY A 195 -8.11 14.16 8.90
CA GLY A 195 -8.62 15.41 8.33
C GLY A 195 -8.31 16.66 9.15
N ASN A 196 -7.92 16.50 10.42
CA ASN A 196 -7.54 17.61 11.31
C ASN A 196 -6.03 17.92 11.29
N ILE A 197 -5.22 17.23 10.49
CA ILE A 197 -3.79 17.52 10.37
C ILE A 197 -3.60 18.90 9.70
N GLU A 198 -2.68 19.70 10.23
CA GLU A 198 -2.31 20.99 9.65
C GLU A 198 -1.69 20.82 8.25
N LEU A 199 -1.99 21.75 7.34
CA LEU A 199 -1.51 21.67 5.96
C LEU A 199 -0.25 22.53 5.83
N GLU A 200 0.89 21.87 5.63
CA GLU A 200 2.19 22.53 5.49
C GLU A 200 2.70 22.36 4.04
N PRO A 201 3.26 23.41 3.40
CA PRO A 201 3.77 23.31 2.03
C PRO A 201 4.89 22.26 1.84
N GLU A 202 5.75 22.10 2.85
CA GLU A 202 6.90 21.19 2.84
C GLU A 202 6.54 19.75 3.26
N SER A 203 5.29 19.52 3.69
CA SER A 203 4.80 18.21 4.11
C SER A 203 4.14 17.46 2.94
N ALA A 204 4.00 16.14 3.06
CA ALA A 204 3.19 15.38 2.12
C ALA A 204 1.67 15.66 2.26
N ILE A 205 1.24 16.25 3.38
CA ILE A 205 -0.15 16.66 3.61
C ILE A 205 -0.28 18.17 3.37
N THR A 206 -0.82 18.53 2.19
CA THR A 206 -0.89 19.92 1.69
C THR A 206 -2.33 20.32 1.33
N ARG A 207 -2.52 21.57 0.90
CA ARG A 207 -3.83 22.05 0.36
C ARG A 207 -4.36 21.22 -0.82
N HIS A 208 -3.48 20.54 -1.56
CA HIS A 208 -3.85 19.70 -2.71
C HIS A 208 -3.85 18.21 -2.38
N ASN A 209 -3.24 17.81 -1.27
CA ASN A 209 -3.11 16.41 -0.87
C ASN A 209 -3.49 16.24 0.61
N ASN A 210 -4.79 16.06 0.90
CA ASN A 210 -5.28 15.96 2.29
C ASN A 210 -6.61 15.18 2.41
N PHE A 211 -7.03 14.97 3.66
CA PHE A 211 -8.26 14.27 4.03
C PHE A 211 -9.37 15.22 4.58
N ARG A 212 -9.38 16.50 4.20
CA ARG A 212 -10.37 17.47 4.75
C ARG A 212 -11.76 17.32 4.16
N SER A 213 -11.85 16.96 2.89
CA SER A 213 -13.10 16.74 2.19
C SER A 213 -13.12 15.35 1.56
N PHE A 214 -14.33 14.84 1.31
CA PHE A 214 -14.52 13.51 0.72
C PHE A 214 -13.79 13.37 -0.62
N VAL A 215 -13.92 14.35 -1.51
CA VAL A 215 -13.31 14.32 -2.84
C VAL A 215 -11.78 14.40 -2.75
N GLN A 216 -11.23 15.23 -1.86
CA GLN A 216 -9.78 15.31 -1.66
C GLN A 216 -9.22 14.02 -1.08
N GLY A 217 -9.90 13.42 -0.10
CA GLY A 217 -9.53 12.11 0.44
C GLY A 217 -9.55 11.01 -0.62
N LEU A 218 -10.58 11.00 -1.47
CA LEU A 218 -10.67 10.07 -2.61
C LEU A 218 -9.52 10.28 -3.60
N MET A 219 -9.21 11.52 -3.98
CA MET A 219 -8.10 11.84 -4.88
C MET A 219 -6.74 11.45 -4.29
N LEU A 220 -6.54 11.64 -2.99
CA LEU A 220 -5.34 11.20 -2.28
C LEU A 220 -5.22 9.68 -2.30
N LEU A 221 -6.30 8.94 -2.06
CA LEU A 221 -6.27 7.48 -2.18
C LEU A 221 -6.03 7.00 -3.61
N PHE A 222 -6.58 7.70 -4.61
CA PHE A 222 -6.28 7.41 -6.00
C PHE A 222 -4.79 7.60 -6.31
N ARG A 223 -4.18 8.68 -5.82
CA ARG A 223 -2.73 8.91 -5.89
C ARG A 223 -1.93 7.79 -5.22
N CYS A 224 -2.38 7.31 -4.05
CA CYS A 224 -1.75 6.14 -3.42
C CYS A 224 -1.95 4.85 -4.24
N ALA A 225 -3.11 4.65 -4.87
CA ALA A 225 -3.41 3.48 -5.70
C ALA A 225 -2.53 3.41 -6.95
N THR A 226 -2.12 4.57 -7.51
CA THR A 226 -1.13 4.64 -8.59
C THR A 226 0.31 4.47 -8.10
N GLY A 227 0.52 4.29 -6.79
CA GLY A 227 1.83 4.13 -6.15
C GLY A 227 2.52 5.44 -5.78
N GLU A 228 2.02 6.61 -6.15
CA GLU A 228 2.83 7.84 -6.11
C GLU A 228 3.05 8.38 -4.68
N SER A 229 4.29 8.27 -4.16
CA SER A 229 4.73 8.88 -2.89
C SER A 229 3.89 8.46 -1.67
N TRP A 230 3.20 7.33 -1.75
CA TRP A 230 2.40 6.79 -0.65
C TRP A 230 3.18 6.62 0.67
N PRO A 231 4.50 6.29 0.69
CA PRO A 231 5.21 6.14 1.95
C PRO A 231 5.35 7.49 2.67
N ASN A 232 5.57 8.59 1.94
CA ASN A 232 5.68 9.93 2.52
C ASN A 232 4.33 10.42 3.07
N ILE A 233 3.23 10.12 2.36
CA ILE A 233 1.87 10.43 2.81
C ILE A 233 1.57 9.68 4.12
N MET A 234 1.89 8.38 4.18
CA MET A 234 1.75 7.58 5.39
C MET A 234 2.53 8.17 6.56
N LEU A 235 3.80 8.54 6.34
CA LEU A 235 4.64 9.15 7.38
C LEU A 235 4.06 10.49 7.85
N ALA A 236 3.54 11.32 6.94
CA ALA A 236 2.90 12.60 7.28
C ALA A 236 1.58 12.43 8.07
N CYS A 237 0.96 11.25 8.04
CA CYS A 237 -0.24 10.93 8.82
C CYS A 237 0.03 10.32 10.22
N LEU A 238 1.30 10.11 10.59
CA LEU A 238 1.67 9.54 11.89
C LEU A 238 1.29 10.45 13.07
N LYS A 239 1.22 9.88 14.27
CA LYS A 239 0.93 10.62 15.50
C LYS A 239 2.03 11.66 15.78
N GLY A 240 1.66 12.82 16.32
CA GLY A 240 2.60 13.88 16.70
C GLY A 240 2.62 15.07 15.75
N ARG A 241 1.68 15.11 14.79
CA ARG A 241 1.58 16.19 13.80
C ARG A 241 0.84 17.38 14.39
N PRO A 242 1.16 18.62 13.96
CA PRO A 242 0.37 19.77 14.34
C PRO A 242 -1.06 19.64 13.80
N CYS A 243 -2.03 20.10 14.59
CA CYS A 243 -3.44 20.12 14.22
C CYS A 243 -3.81 21.44 13.56
N ASP A 244 -4.74 21.41 12.59
CA ASP A 244 -5.33 22.63 12.05
C ASP A 244 -5.91 23.48 13.21
N PRO A 245 -5.57 24.78 13.30
CA PRO A 245 -6.14 25.70 14.28
C PRO A 245 -7.68 25.68 14.35
N ARG A 246 -8.36 25.40 13.23
CA ARG A 246 -9.83 25.29 13.12
C ARG A 246 -10.40 24.07 13.84
N ALA A 247 -9.59 23.05 14.11
CA ALA A 247 -10.02 21.86 14.83
C ALA A 247 -10.24 22.13 16.34
N ASN A 248 -9.87 23.31 16.84
CA ASN A 248 -9.95 23.73 18.24
C ASN A 248 -9.26 22.73 19.21
N LYS A 249 -8.11 22.21 18.76
CA LYS A 249 -7.26 21.23 19.45
C LYS A 249 -5.94 21.88 19.83
N THR A 250 -5.98 22.76 20.83
CA THR A 250 -4.84 23.62 21.18
C THR A 250 -3.71 22.92 21.93
N ASN A 251 -3.98 21.77 22.57
CA ASN A 251 -2.99 20.97 23.33
C ASN A 251 -2.94 19.49 22.90
N GLU A 252 -3.49 19.16 21.73
CA GLU A 252 -3.45 17.79 21.21
C GLU A 252 -2.61 17.72 19.93
N THR A 253 -1.94 16.60 19.74
CA THR A 253 -1.30 16.27 18.46
C THR A 253 -2.28 15.51 17.57
N CYS A 254 -2.23 15.78 16.27
CA CYS A 254 -2.99 15.07 15.26
C CYS A 254 -2.19 13.91 14.64
N GLY A 255 -2.88 13.11 13.83
CA GLY A 255 -2.34 11.90 13.22
C GLY A 255 -2.42 10.66 14.13
N SER A 256 -2.13 9.49 13.57
CA SER A 256 -2.24 8.21 14.28
C SER A 256 -1.25 7.20 13.73
N THR A 257 -0.69 6.36 14.61
CA THR A 257 0.13 5.21 14.21
C THR A 257 -0.66 4.14 13.44
N LEU A 258 -2.00 4.22 13.47
CA LEU A 258 -2.87 3.43 12.59
C LEU A 258 -2.59 3.68 11.10
N ALA A 259 -1.92 4.79 10.75
CA ALA A 259 -1.51 5.08 9.38
C ALA A 259 -0.69 3.95 8.76
N TYR A 260 0.22 3.30 9.50
CA TYR A 260 1.00 2.17 8.98
C TYR A 260 0.08 1.04 8.51
N ALA A 261 -0.82 0.56 9.38
CA ALA A 261 -1.73 -0.53 9.05
C ALA A 261 -2.67 -0.14 7.91
N TYR A 262 -3.15 1.10 7.90
CA TYR A 262 -4.07 1.58 6.87
C TYR A 262 -3.41 1.62 5.49
N PHE A 263 -2.29 2.34 5.33
CA PHE A 263 -1.69 2.53 4.02
C PHE A 263 -1.07 1.23 3.49
N VAL A 264 -0.42 0.42 4.35
CA VAL A 264 0.11 -0.88 3.93
C VAL A 264 -1.01 -1.83 3.48
N SER A 265 -2.11 -1.93 4.23
CA SER A 265 -3.24 -2.78 3.81
C SER A 265 -3.92 -2.24 2.54
N PHE A 266 -4.08 -0.93 2.41
CA PHE A 266 -4.65 -0.30 1.22
C PHE A 266 -3.81 -0.61 -0.02
N ILE A 267 -2.49 -0.42 0.02
CA ILE A 267 -1.59 -0.70 -1.11
C ILE A 267 -1.60 -2.20 -1.45
N PHE A 268 -1.59 -3.08 -0.44
CA PHE A 268 -1.68 -4.52 -0.65
C PHE A 268 -2.96 -4.93 -1.37
N PHE A 269 -4.13 -4.54 -0.85
CA PHE A 269 -5.42 -4.89 -1.45
C PHE A 269 -5.63 -4.23 -2.81
N CYS A 270 -5.19 -2.97 -2.98
CA CYS A 270 -5.28 -2.29 -4.26
C CYS A 270 -4.43 -3.00 -5.33
N SER A 271 -3.19 -3.39 -4.99
CA SER A 271 -2.32 -4.13 -5.91
C SER A 271 -2.91 -5.50 -6.27
N PHE A 272 -3.48 -6.21 -5.29
CA PHE A 272 -4.17 -7.47 -5.52
C PHE A 272 -5.39 -7.31 -6.45
N LEU A 273 -6.23 -6.31 -6.21
CA LEU A 273 -7.39 -6.03 -7.06
C LEU A 273 -6.98 -5.64 -8.48
N MET A 274 -5.95 -4.81 -8.64
CA MET A 274 -5.43 -4.40 -9.95
C MET A 274 -4.86 -5.59 -10.73
N LEU A 275 -4.12 -6.48 -10.05
CA LEU A 275 -3.62 -7.73 -10.65
C LEU A 275 -4.78 -8.63 -11.08
N ASN A 276 -5.78 -8.85 -10.21
CA ASN A 276 -6.92 -9.68 -10.54
C ASN A 276 -7.75 -9.11 -11.70
N LEU A 277 -7.93 -7.79 -11.75
CA LEU A 277 -8.61 -7.13 -12.86
C LEU A 277 -7.83 -7.32 -14.17
N PHE A 278 -6.51 -7.15 -14.13
CA PHE A 278 -5.65 -7.36 -15.30
C PHE A 278 -5.69 -8.80 -15.80
N VAL A 279 -5.60 -9.78 -14.87
CA VAL A 279 -5.74 -11.20 -15.20
C VAL A 279 -7.11 -11.51 -15.78
N ALA A 280 -8.20 -11.01 -15.17
CA ALA A 280 -9.56 -11.23 -15.69
C ALA A 280 -9.72 -10.70 -17.12
N VAL A 281 -9.26 -9.47 -17.38
CA VAL A 281 -9.29 -8.88 -18.73
C VAL A 281 -8.46 -9.71 -19.72
N ILE A 282 -7.27 -10.17 -19.33
CA ILE A 282 -6.46 -11.02 -20.20
C ILE A 282 -7.16 -12.35 -20.48
N MET A 283 -7.74 -13.02 -19.48
CA MET A 283 -8.43 -14.30 -19.67
C MET A 283 -9.63 -14.13 -20.63
N ASP A 284 -10.44 -13.09 -20.46
CA ASP A 284 -11.54 -12.77 -21.38
C ASP A 284 -11.05 -12.54 -22.82
N ASN A 285 -9.89 -11.90 -22.99
CA ASN A 285 -9.27 -11.69 -24.30
C ASN A 285 -8.57 -12.94 -24.83
N PHE A 286 -8.05 -13.81 -23.96
CA PHE A 286 -7.34 -15.03 -24.34
C PHE A 286 -8.32 -16.08 -24.88
N ASP A 287 -9.49 -16.20 -24.26
CA ASP A 287 -10.60 -17.02 -24.79
C ASP A 287 -11.07 -16.53 -26.16
N TYR A 288 -11.00 -15.22 -26.42
CA TYR A 288 -11.26 -14.66 -27.74
C TYR A 288 -10.13 -14.98 -28.74
N LEU A 289 -8.87 -14.88 -28.33
CA LEU A 289 -7.69 -15.10 -29.19
C LEU A 289 -7.44 -16.56 -29.55
N THR A 290 -7.83 -17.50 -28.69
CA THR A 290 -7.61 -18.95 -28.89
C THR A 290 -8.83 -19.66 -29.50
N ARG A 291 -9.95 -18.96 -29.70
CA ARG A 291 -11.18 -19.57 -30.23
C ARG A 291 -11.11 -20.01 -31.70
N ASP A 292 -10.14 -19.49 -32.45
CA ASP A 292 -10.01 -19.73 -33.90
C ASP A 292 -8.73 -20.52 -34.27
N SER A 293 -8.06 -21.17 -33.30
CA SER A 293 -6.89 -22.05 -33.50
C SER A 293 -7.15 -23.45 -32.98
#